data_AF-A0A3Q4L2V8-F1
#
_entry.id   AF-A0A3Q4L2V8-F1
#
_cell.length_a   1.000
_cell.length_b   1.000
_cell.length_c   1.000
_cell.angle_alpha   90.00
_cell.angle_beta   90.00
_cell.angle_gamma   90.00
#
_symmetry.space_group_name_H-M   'P 1'
#
loop_
_entity.id
_entity.type
_entity.pdbx_description
1 polymer ?
#
loop_
_entity_poly.entity_id
_entity_poly.type
_entity_poly.pdbx_seq_one_letter_code
_entity_poly.pdbx_strand_id
1 'polypeptide(L)'
;MAAIYGEEWCVIDENAKIFCIRVTDFMDDPKWTLCLQVMLPSEYPGTAPPSYQLNAPWLKGQERADLSNSLEEIYVCPPCLVL
;
A
#
# COMPACT_ATOMS: atom_id res chain seq x y z
N MET A 1 -6.12 -11.13 2.00
CA MET A 1 -4.80 -10.46 1.87
C MET A 1 -3.64 -11.35 2.32
N ALA A 2 -3.58 -11.82 3.56
CA ALA A 2 -2.51 -12.72 4.01
C ALA A 2 -2.39 -14.03 3.18
N ALA A 3 -3.49 -14.52 2.62
CA ALA A 3 -3.48 -15.67 1.70
C ALA A 3 -2.84 -15.39 0.32
N ILE A 4 -2.64 -14.11 -0.05
CA ILE A 4 -2.08 -13.70 -1.36
C ILE A 4 -0.61 -13.30 -1.21
N TYR A 5 -0.27 -12.61 -0.11
CA TYR A 5 1.09 -12.10 0.15
C TYR A 5 1.87 -12.93 1.17
N GLY A 6 1.27 -13.95 1.78
CA GLY A 6 1.93 -14.85 2.73
C GLY A 6 2.74 -14.11 3.80
N GLU A 7 4.06 -14.28 3.75
CA GLU A 7 5.06 -13.74 4.68
C GLU A 7 5.42 -12.25 4.42
N GLU A 8 5.04 -11.71 3.27
CA GLU A 8 5.28 -10.30 2.87
C GLU A 8 4.23 -9.35 3.47
N TRP A 9 3.13 -9.90 3.99
CA TRP A 9 2.11 -9.17 4.75
C TRP A 9 2.48 -9.10 6.22
N CYS A 10 2.95 -7.94 6.67
CA CYS A 10 3.16 -7.64 8.08
C CYS A 10 1.96 -6.88 8.65
N VAL A 11 1.27 -7.47 9.62
CA VAL A 11 0.33 -6.71 10.46
C VAL A 11 1.15 -5.89 11.44
N ILE A 12 1.13 -4.57 11.31
CA ILE A 12 1.84 -3.67 12.21
C ILE A 12 1.03 -3.49 13.49
N ASP A 13 -0.27 -3.22 13.32
CA ASP A 13 -1.21 -3.09 14.44
C ASP A 13 -2.60 -3.53 14.00
N GLU A 14 -3.10 -4.62 14.58
CA GLU A 14 -4.42 -5.17 14.25
C GLU A 14 -5.58 -4.28 14.74
N ASN A 15 -5.38 -3.59 15.87
CA ASN A 15 -6.41 -2.79 16.53
C ASN A 15 -6.56 -1.41 15.88
N ALA A 16 -5.44 -0.80 15.49
CA ALA A 16 -5.39 0.41 14.67
C ALA A 16 -5.53 0.12 13.17
N LYS A 17 -5.73 -1.15 12.77
CA LYS A 17 -5.88 -1.60 11.37
C LYS A 17 -4.76 -1.06 10.47
N ILE A 18 -3.53 -1.17 10.94
CA ILE A 18 -2.32 -0.78 10.23
C ILE A 18 -1.64 -2.02 9.67
N PHE A 19 -1.49 -2.04 8.36
CA PHE A 19 -0.90 -3.14 7.61
C PHE A 19 0.29 -2.63 6.82
N CYS A 20 1.33 -3.45 6.69
CA CYS A 20 2.50 -3.15 5.89
C CYS A 20 2.75 -4.30 4.92
N ILE A 21 2.86 -3.96 3.64
CA ILE A 21 3.19 -4.89 2.58
C ILE A 21 4.58 -4.49 2.10
N ARG A 22 5.51 -5.42 2.19
CA ARG A 22 6.83 -5.24 1.61
C ARG A 22 6.85 -5.95 0.26
N VAL A 23 7.01 -5.18 -0.80
CA VAL A 23 7.17 -5.69 -2.17
C VAL A 23 8.64 -5.56 -2.52
N THR A 24 9.29 -6.68 -2.81
CA THR A 24 10.69 -6.73 -3.26
C THR A 24 10.76 -7.31 -4.65
N ASP A 25 11.61 -6.73 -5.51
CA ASP A 25 11.94 -7.36 -6.78
C ASP A 25 12.69 -8.69 -6.51
N PHE A 26 12.30 -9.76 -7.22
CA PHE A 26 12.87 -11.10 -7.05
C PHE A 26 14.23 -11.28 -7.72
N MET A 27 14.75 -10.25 -8.40
CA MET A 27 16.10 -10.29 -8.99
C MET A 27 17.17 -10.08 -7.91
N ASP A 28 18.35 -10.66 -8.13
CA ASP A 28 19.54 -10.71 -7.24
C ASP A 28 19.96 -9.39 -6.54
N ASP A 29 19.41 -8.24 -6.95
CA ASP A 29 19.71 -6.93 -6.38
C ASP A 29 18.44 -6.35 -5.69
N PRO A 30 18.32 -6.41 -4.34
CA PRO A 30 17.14 -5.94 -3.59
C PRO A 30 17.01 -4.40 -3.56
N LYS A 31 17.59 -3.71 -4.54
CA LYS A 31 17.57 -2.27 -4.71
C LYS A 31 16.15 -1.73 -4.85
N TRP A 32 15.25 -2.51 -5.44
CA TRP A 32 13.84 -2.15 -5.64
C TRP A 32 12.96 -2.79 -4.57
N THR A 33 13.18 -2.38 -3.33
CA THR A 33 12.29 -2.72 -2.20
C THR A 33 11.33 -1.56 -1.96
N LEU A 34 10.03 -1.84 -2.01
CA LEU A 34 8.96 -0.91 -1.69
C LEU A 34 8.19 -1.40 -0.48
N CYS A 35 8.10 -0.59 0.57
CA CYS A 35 7.19 -0.84 1.69
C CYS A 35 5.95 0.04 1.54
N LEU A 36 4.80 -0.58 1.30
CA LEU A 36 3.49 0.06 1.30
C LEU A 36 2.84 -0.16 2.66
N GLN A 37 2.70 0.90 3.44
CA GLN A 37 1.93 0.88 4.68
C GLN A 37 0.53 1.43 4.42
N VAL A 38 -0.47 0.65 4.80
CA VAL A 38 -1.89 0.99 4.69
C VAL A 38 -2.43 1.16 6.09
N MET A 39 -2.97 2.34 6.38
CA MET A 39 -3.60 2.67 7.66
C MET A 39 -5.09 2.88 7.40
N LEU A 40 -5.92 2.06 8.03
CA LEU A 40 -7.37 2.19 7.91
C LEU A 40 -7.89 2.94 9.14
N PRO A 41 -8.43 4.17 8.97
CA PRO A 41 -9.07 4.86 10.08
C PRO A 41 -10.29 4.07 10.57
N SER A 42 -10.71 4.30 11.81
CA SER A 42 -11.90 3.66 12.40
C SER A 42 -13.19 3.93 11.63
N GLU A 43 -13.24 5.03 10.88
CA GLU A 43 -14.35 5.43 10.02
C GLU A 43 -14.34 4.76 8.63
N TYR A 44 -13.30 3.99 8.28
CA TYR A 44 -13.25 3.19 7.06
C TYR A 44 -14.13 1.93 7.19
N PRO A 45 -14.85 1.50 6.14
CA PRO A 45 -14.92 2.05 4.77
C PRO A 45 -16.00 3.12 4.56
N GLY A 46 -16.53 3.71 5.64
CA GLY A 46 -17.69 4.60 5.62
C GLY A 46 -17.40 6.01 5.08
N THR A 47 -16.77 6.85 5.89
CA THR A 47 -16.60 8.29 5.60
C THR A 47 -15.15 8.76 5.51
N ALA A 48 -14.19 7.92 5.89
CA ALA A 48 -12.78 8.27 5.84
C ALA A 48 -11.99 7.34 4.88
N PRO A 49 -11.21 7.91 3.94
CA PRO A 49 -10.36 7.12 3.07
C PRO A 49 -9.23 6.44 3.87
N PRO A 50 -8.72 5.30 3.37
CA PRO A 50 -7.49 4.71 3.87
C PRO A 50 -6.31 5.63 3.58
N SER A 51 -5.34 5.72 4.49
CA SER A 51 -4.09 6.44 4.25
C SER A 51 -2.99 5.48 3.83
N TYR A 52 -2.29 5.84 2.75
CA TYR A 52 -1.22 5.04 2.17
C TYR A 52 0.12 5.73 2.37
N GLN A 53 1.11 5.01 2.87
CA GLN A 53 2.47 5.51 3.03
C GLN A 53 3.45 4.61 2.27
N LEU A 54 4.08 5.21 1.27
CA LEU A 54 5.09 4.57 0.42
C LEU A 54 6.49 4.87 0.95
N ASN A 55 7.21 3.83 1.34
CA ASN A 55 8.59 3.90 1.81
C ASN A 55 9.49 3.11 0.84
N ALA A 56 10.15 3.84 -0.05
CA ALA A 56 11.18 3.32 -0.94
C ALA A 56 12.30 4.38 -1.06
N PRO A 57 13.53 4.11 -0.58
CA PRO A 57 14.62 5.08 -0.60
C PRO A 57 15.07 5.47 -2.03
N TRP A 58 14.75 4.63 -3.01
CA TRP A 58 14.99 4.86 -4.43
C TRP A 58 13.85 5.65 -5.12
N LEU A 59 12.65 5.67 -4.54
CA LEU A 59 11.48 6.35 -5.08
C LEU A 59 11.43 7.78 -4.56
N LYS A 60 11.82 8.75 -5.39
CA LYS A 60 11.88 10.18 -5.03
C LYS A 60 11.26 11.04 -6.12
N GLY A 61 10.82 12.24 -5.74
CA GLY A 61 10.31 13.23 -6.68
C GLY A 61 8.94 12.85 -7.24
N GLN A 62 8.79 13.03 -8.55
CA GLN A 62 7.54 12.90 -9.29
C GLN A 62 6.98 11.47 -9.23
N GLU A 63 7.83 10.46 -9.44
CA GLU A 63 7.44 9.03 -9.40
C GLU A 63 6.71 8.63 -8.10
N ARG A 64 7.15 9.17 -6.96
CA ARG A 64 6.48 8.91 -5.67
C ARG A 64 5.09 9.56 -5.64
N ALA A 65 4.97 10.77 -6.16
CA ALA A 65 3.71 11.51 -6.19
C ALA A 65 2.73 10.85 -7.16
N ASP A 66 3.18 10.42 -8.34
CA ASP A 66 2.35 9.67 -9.29
C ASP A 66 1.85 8.35 -8.69
N LEU A 67 2.73 7.55 -8.07
CA LEU A 67 2.31 6.31 -7.41
C LEU A 67 1.30 6.56 -6.28
N SER A 68 1.51 7.62 -5.49
CA SER A 68 0.57 8.02 -4.43
C SER A 68 -0.78 8.45 -5.01
N ASN A 69 -0.78 9.25 -6.08
CA ASN A 69 -1.98 9.71 -6.74
C ASN A 69 -2.76 8.53 -7.35
N SER A 70 -2.08 7.60 -8.01
CA SER A 70 -2.73 6.39 -8.54
C SER A 70 -3.39 5.54 -7.45
N LEU A 71 -2.80 5.45 -6.25
CA LEU A 71 -3.43 4.75 -5.12
C LEU A 71 -4.72 5.44 -4.66
N GLU A 72 -4.75 6.77 -4.66
CA GLU A 72 -5.97 7.53 -4.35
C GLU A 72 -7.03 7.39 -5.44
N GLU A 73 -6.63 7.36 -6.72
CA GLU A 73 -7.55 7.13 -7.84
C GLU A 73 -8.25 5.78 -7.77
N ILE A 74 -7.55 4.71 -7.34
CA ILE A 74 -8.15 3.38 -7.10
C ILE A 74 -9.24 3.44 -6.04
N TYR A 75 -9.06 4.25 -4.99
CA TYR A 75 -10.07 4.43 -3.95
C TYR A 75 -11.29 5.23 -4.44
N VAL A 76 -11.07 6.27 -5.25
CA VAL A 76 -12.13 7.15 -5.80
C VAL A 76 -12.93 6.46 -6.91
N CYS A 77 -12.34 5.48 -7.61
CA CYS A 77 -12.98 4.73 -8.69
C CYS A 77 -13.16 3.23 -8.34
N PRO A 78 -14.10 2.88 -7.43
CA PRO A 78 -14.43 1.50 -7.12
C PRO A 78 -15.03 0.65 -8.27
N PRO A 79 -15.66 1.17 -9.35
CA PRO A 79 -16.27 0.28 -10.35
C PRO A 79 -15.29 -0.38 -11.35
N CYS A 80 -13.99 -0.02 -11.36
CA CYS A 80 -13.04 -0.57 -12.34
C CYS A 80 -12.33 -1.87 -11.92
N LEU A 81 -12.53 -2.36 -10.70
CA LEU A 81 -11.96 -3.64 -10.23
C LEU A 81 -12.87 -4.86 -10.51
N VAL A 82 -13.88 -4.70 -11.36
CA VAL A 82 -14.80 -5.75 -11.81
C VAL A 82 -14.65 -5.99 -13.33
N LEU A 83 -13.47 -6.40 -13.78
CA LEU A 83 -13.27 -7.03 -15.11
C LEU A 83 -12.37 -8.26 -14.98
#